data_AF-A0A0F9EZ53-F1
#
_entry.id   AF-A0A0F9EZ53-F1
#
_cell.length_a   1.000
_cell.length_b   1.000
_cell.length_c   1.000
_cell.angle_alpha   90.00
_cell.angle_beta   90.00
_cell.angle_gamma   90.00
#
_symmetry.space_group_name_H-M   'P 1'
#
loop_
_entity.id
_entity.type
_entity.pdbx_description
1 polymer ?
#
loop_
_entity_poly.entity_id
_entity_poly.type
_entity_poly.pdbx_seq_one_letter_code
_entity_poly.pdbx_strand_id
1 'polypeptide(L)'
;MITKEQTLTANEFHHGKCVKRIGPRGGVTLLVNRWRRNGRTQIWKTRSEWVVPVKHGLRDYAYVTERDADMWHTAEDCRPVEERS
;
A
#
# COMPACT_ATOMS: atom_id res chain seq x y z
N MET A 1 -6.71 2.37 -5.98
CA MET A 1 -6.53 1.07 -6.63
C MET A 1 -5.19 1.07 -7.31
N ILE A 2 -4.34 0.11 -6.96
CA ILE A 2 -3.02 -0.03 -7.54
C ILE A 2 -3.08 -0.78 -8.88
N THR A 3 -2.31 -0.34 -9.87
CA THR A 3 -2.24 -1.02 -11.18
C THR A 3 -1.14 -2.08 -11.21
N LYS A 4 -1.19 -2.96 -12.22
CA LYS A 4 -0.15 -3.97 -12.45
C LYS A 4 1.22 -3.33 -12.66
N GLU A 5 1.29 -2.25 -13.42
CA GLU A 5 2.54 -1.54 -13.71
C GLU A 5 3.15 -0.98 -12.42
N GLN A 6 2.32 -0.41 -11.55
CA GLN A 6 2.73 0.08 -10.24
C GLN A 6 3.19 -1.06 -9.33
N THR A 7 2.52 -2.21 -9.37
CA THR A 7 2.93 -3.39 -8.58
C THR A 7 4.21 -4.03 -9.09
N LEU A 8 4.71 -3.68 -10.28
CA LEU A 8 6.03 -4.13 -10.75
C LEU A 8 7.18 -3.28 -10.22
N THR A 9 6.96 -1.99 -9.99
CA THR A 9 8.03 -1.03 -9.64
C THR A 9 7.97 -0.54 -8.19
N ALA A 10 6.80 -0.50 -7.56
CA ALA A 10 6.65 0.06 -6.22
C ALA A 10 7.31 -0.79 -5.12
N ASN A 11 8.06 -0.15 -4.23
CA ASN A 11 8.69 -0.81 -3.08
C ASN A 11 7.86 -0.69 -1.78
N GLU A 12 6.94 0.28 -1.75
CA GLU A 12 6.08 0.58 -0.61
C GLU A 12 4.61 0.66 -1.07
N PHE A 13 3.75 0.00 -0.30
CA PHE A 13 2.32 -0.11 -0.52
C PHE A 13 1.59 0.28 0.76
N HIS A 14 0.47 0.98 0.64
CA HIS A 14 -0.40 1.29 1.76
C HIS A 14 -1.72 0.54 1.61
N HIS A 15 -2.21 0.02 2.74
CA HIS A 15 -3.46 -0.74 2.78
C HIS A 15 -4.57 0.07 3.46
N GLY A 16 -5.72 0.18 2.80
CA GLY A 16 -6.90 0.88 3.33
C GLY A 16 -6.77 2.40 3.31
N LYS A 17 -7.38 3.06 4.31
CA LYS A 17 -7.42 4.53 4.40
C LYS A 17 -6.21 5.07 5.15
N CYS A 18 -5.58 6.09 4.58
CA CYS A 18 -4.51 6.85 5.20
C CYS A 18 -5.07 8.13 5.80
N VAL A 19 -4.60 8.51 6.99
CA VAL A 19 -5.12 9.68 7.72
C VAL A 19 -3.98 10.64 8.01
N LYS A 20 -4.21 11.92 7.75
CA LYS A 20 -3.35 13.03 8.16
C LYS A 20 -4.03 13.75 9.31
N ARG A 21 -3.54 13.52 10.52
CA ARG A 21 -4.04 14.16 11.74
C ARG A 21 -3.32 15.47 11.99
N ILE A 22 -4.08 16.55 12.13
CA ILE A 22 -3.56 17.87 12.50
C ILE A 22 -3.97 18.14 13.94
N GLY A 23 -2.97 18.22 14.83
CA GLY A 23 -3.19 18.52 16.24
C GLY A 23 -3.49 20.01 16.49
N PRO A 24 -3.95 20.35 17.70
CA PRO A 24 -4.43 21.70 18.04
C PRO A 24 -3.36 22.79 17.94
N ARG A 25 -2.07 22.43 17.98
CA ARG A 25 -0.93 23.34 17.81
C ARG A 25 -0.29 23.26 16.41
N GLY A 26 -0.98 22.68 15.43
CA GLY A 26 -0.49 22.53 14.06
C GLY A 26 0.47 21.36 13.82
N GLY A 27 0.70 20.50 14.83
CA GLY A 27 1.50 19.28 14.66
C GLY A 27 0.84 18.32 13.69
N VAL A 28 1.57 17.84 12.68
CA VAL A 28 1.06 16.92 11.65
C VAL A 28 1.53 15.50 11.95
N THR A 29 0.60 14.55 12.02
CA THR A 29 0.89 13.12 12.15
C THR A 29 0.26 12.38 10.98
N LEU A 30 1.06 11.61 10.24
CA LEU A 30 0.59 10.77 9.15
C LEU A 30 0.43 9.33 9.64
N LEU A 31 -0.81 8.84 9.61
CA LEU A 31 -1.18 7.48 9.97
C LEU A 31 -1.40 6.69 8.66
N VAL A 32 -0.39 5.93 8.27
CA VAL A 32 -0.39 5.08 7.07
C VAL A 32 -0.10 3.64 7.47
N ASN A 33 -0.89 2.69 6.96
CA ASN A 33 -0.63 1.27 7.14
C ASN A 33 0.41 0.83 6.09
N ARG A 34 1.70 0.92 6.45
CA ARG A 34 2.82 0.80 5.52
C ARG A 34 3.29 -0.66 5.34
N TRP A 35 3.13 -1.18 4.13
CA TRP A 35 3.63 -2.48 3.71
C TRP A 35 4.80 -2.33 2.74
N ARG A 36 5.83 -3.15 2.91
CA ARG A 36 7.02 -3.15 2.06
C ARG A 36 7.04 -4.38 1.18
N ARG A 37 7.52 -4.24 -0.05
CA ARG A 37 7.78 -5.40 -0.93
C ARG A 37 8.71 -6.40 -0.23
N ASN A 38 8.35 -7.67 -0.27
CA ASN A 38 9.10 -8.76 0.36
C ASN A 38 9.32 -9.92 -0.60
N GLY A 39 10.03 -9.66 -1.70
CA GLY A 39 10.35 -10.66 -2.72
C GLY A 39 10.02 -10.18 -4.12
N ARG A 40 10.05 -11.12 -5.07
CA ARG A 40 9.75 -10.86 -6.48
C ARG A 40 8.26 -11.00 -6.73
N THR A 41 7.74 -10.16 -7.63
CA THR A 41 6.38 -10.30 -8.17
C THR A 41 6.29 -11.62 -8.95
N GLN A 42 5.26 -12.40 -8.64
CA GLN A 42 4.92 -13.62 -9.36
C GLN A 42 3.91 -13.28 -10.44
N ILE A 43 4.19 -13.64 -11.68
CA ILE A 43 3.35 -13.41 -12.85
C ILE A 43 3.27 -14.70 -13.62
N TRP A 44 2.07 -15.11 -14.00
CA TRP A 44 1.85 -16.30 -14.81
C TRP A 44 1.80 -15.92 -16.29
N LYS A 45 2.45 -16.71 -17.16
CA LYS A 45 2.45 -16.41 -18.61
C LYS A 45 1.12 -16.74 -19.29
N THR A 46 0.42 -17.75 -18.78
CA THR A 46 -0.83 -18.27 -19.35
C THR A 46 -2.08 -17.70 -18.69
N ARG A 47 -1.92 -16.83 -17.67
CA ARG A 47 -3.01 -16.19 -16.93
C ARG A 47 -2.67 -14.71 -16.75
N SER A 48 -3.66 -13.84 -16.70
CA SER A 48 -3.42 -12.39 -16.48
C SER A 48 -2.96 -12.05 -15.06
N GLU A 49 -3.12 -13.00 -14.13
CA GLU A 49 -2.89 -12.87 -12.69
C GLU A 49 -1.45 -12.48 -12.33
N TRP A 50 -1.33 -11.71 -11.24
CA TRP A 50 -0.07 -11.38 -10.59
C TRP A 50 -0.23 -11.35 -9.08
N VAL A 51 0.88 -11.60 -8.38
CA VAL A 51 0.96 -11.59 -6.92
C VAL A 51 2.25 -10.92 -6.47
N VAL A 52 2.15 -9.95 -5.55
CA VAL A 52 3.31 -9.32 -4.91
C VAL A 52 3.36 -9.69 -3.44
N PRO A 53 4.40 -10.38 -2.96
CA PRO A 53 4.59 -10.61 -1.53
C PRO A 53 4.96 -9.29 -0.84
N VAL A 54 4.27 -8.98 0.24
CA VAL A 54 4.50 -7.78 1.05
C VAL A 54 4.60 -8.12 2.53
N LYS A 55 5.26 -7.25 3.31
CA LYS A 55 5.37 -7.38 4.76
C LYS A 55 5.06 -6.07 5.48
N HIS A 56 4.44 -6.17 6.64
CA HIS A 56 4.22 -5.08 7.56
C HIS A 56 4.99 -5.33 8.86
N GLY A 57 5.77 -4.33 9.27
CA GLY A 57 6.69 -4.49 10.40
C GLY A 57 7.67 -5.67 10.23
N LEU A 58 7.85 -6.42 11.32
CA LEU A 58 8.77 -7.56 11.39
C LEU A 58 8.06 -8.93 11.35
N ARG A 59 6.73 -8.96 11.39
CA ARG A 59 5.97 -10.19 11.68
C ARG A 59 4.75 -10.40 10.79
N ASP A 60 4.23 -9.35 10.14
CA ASP A 60 3.04 -9.48 9.32
C ASP A 60 3.44 -9.63 7.86
N TYR A 61 2.81 -10.58 7.18
CA TYR A 61 3.06 -10.88 5.77
C TYR A 61 1.72 -11.01 5.05
N ALA A 62 1.67 -10.52 3.82
CA ALA A 62 0.48 -10.59 2.98
C ALA A 62 0.89 -10.63 1.50
N TYR A 63 -0.12 -10.68 0.64
CA TYR A 63 0.04 -10.69 -0.80
C TYR A 63 -0.88 -9.63 -1.40
N VAL A 64 -0.33 -8.78 -2.26
CA VAL A 64 -1.13 -7.90 -3.12
C VAL A 64 -1.44 -8.69 -4.38
N THR A 65 -2.72 -8.81 -4.72
CA THR A 65 -3.21 -9.54 -5.90
C THR A 65 -4.17 -8.65 -6.70
N GLU A 66 -4.61 -9.12 -7.87
CA GLU A 66 -5.63 -8.40 -8.65
C GLU A 66 -6.98 -8.29 -7.92
N ARG A 67 -7.28 -9.23 -7.02
CA ARG A 67 -8.59 -9.30 -6.35
C ARG A 67 -8.76 -8.25 -5.26
N ASP A 68 -7.66 -7.83 -4.66
CA ASP A 68 -7.63 -6.86 -3.57
C ASP A 68 -6.92 -5.56 -3.96
N ALA A 69 -6.53 -5.40 -5.24
CA ALA A 69 -5.81 -4.24 -5.74
C ALA A 69 -6.51 -2.89 -5.46
N ASP A 70 -7.83 -2.88 -5.29
CA ASP A 70 -8.62 -1.72 -4.92
C ASP A 70 -8.33 -1.22 -3.49
N MET A 71 -8.00 -2.14 -2.58
CA MET A 71 -7.64 -1.84 -1.18
C MET A 71 -6.20 -1.34 -1.01
N TRP A 72 -5.39 -1.41 -2.07
CA TRP A 72 -3.99 -1.00 -2.07
C TRP A 72 -3.76 0.27 -2.91
N HIS A 73 -2.75 1.03 -2.52
CA HIS A 73 -2.19 2.13 -3.29
C HIS A 73 -0.70 2.29 -2.99
N THR A 74 0.04 2.95 -3.87
CA THR A 74 1.45 3.26 -3.66
C THR A 74 1.61 4.43 -2.69
N ALA A 75 2.82 4.60 -2.13
CA ALA A 75 3.13 5.78 -1.33
C ALA A 75 3.00 7.09 -2.13
N GLU A 76 3.28 7.06 -3.44
CA GLU A 76 3.19 8.21 -4.34
C GLU A 76 1.74 8.63 -4.61
N ASP A 77 0.82 7.66 -4.73
CA ASP A 77 -0.61 7.91 -4.93
C ASP A 77 -1.39 8.09 -3.61
N CYS A 78 -0.69 8.11 -2.48
CA CYS A 78 -1.34 8.24 -1.19
C CYS A 78 -1.99 9.61 -1.02
N ARG A 79 -3.33 9.62 -0.88
CA ARG A 79 -4.12 10.81 -0.59
C ARG A 79 -4.74 10.68 0.80
N PRO A 80 -4.02 11.08 1.86
CA PRO A 80 -4.52 10.94 3.21
C PRO A 80 -5.71 11.86 3.46
N VAL A 81 -6.73 11.34 4.15
CA VAL A 81 -7.87 12.14 4.61
C VAL A 81 -7.40 13.02 5.75
N GLU A 82 -7.73 14.31 5.70
CA GLU A 82 -7.39 15.23 6.78
C GLU A 82 -8.39 15.12 7.93
N GLU A 83 -7.90 14.82 9.12
CA GLU A 83 -8.67 14.85 10.36
C GLU A 83 -8.11 15.91 11.29
N ARG A 84 -8.96 16.86 11.68
CA ARG A 84 -8.61 17.93 12.62
C ARG A 84 -9.12 17.57 14.00
N SER A 85 -8.21 17.60 14.98
CA SER A 85 -8.51 17.39 16.41
C SER A 85 -8.74 18.71 17.13
#